data_AF-A0A556VTW4-F1
#
_entry.id   AF-A0A556VTW4-F1
#
_cell.length_a   1.000
_cell.length_b   1.000
_cell.length_c   1.000
_cell.angle_alpha   90.00
_cell.angle_beta   90.00
_cell.angle_gamma   90.00
#
_symmetry.space_group_name_H-M   'P 1'
#
loop_
_entity.id
_entity.type
_entity.pdbx_description
1 polymer ?
#
loop_
_entity_poly.entity_id
_entity_poly.type
_entity_poly.pdbx_seq_one_letter_code
_entity_poly.pdbx_strand_id
1 'polypeptide(L)'
;MGGGPARCRKCAPGYRSDDLRCLDIDECSEEVLACSDINALCVNTEGSFQCQCAPGFTRQGTVCVRIQTPAGQEPGLFEDLKDDEVEVLKQMFFGVILCALATLAAKGDMMFTSVFIGAVAAMLGYWLSDKSDQLLGNFLKGR
;
A
#
# COMPACT_ATOMS: atom_id res chain seq x y z
N MET A 1 0.38 -59.48 -2.08
CA MET A 1 -0.02 -58.09 -2.32
C MET A 1 -1.00 -57.69 -1.22
N GLY A 2 -0.49 -57.10 -0.13
CA GLY A 2 -1.31 -56.71 1.01
C GLY A 2 -1.53 -55.20 1.01
N GLY A 3 -2.55 -54.75 0.28
CA GLY A 3 -3.03 -53.37 0.36
C GLY A 3 -3.91 -53.23 1.60
N GLY A 4 -3.29 -52.99 2.76
CA GLY A 4 -4.03 -52.55 3.95
C GLY A 4 -4.67 -51.19 3.70
N PRO A 5 -5.76 -50.83 4.42
CA PRO A 5 -6.43 -49.56 4.22
C PRO A 5 -5.45 -48.40 4.45
N ALA A 6 -5.39 -47.46 3.51
CA ALA A 6 -4.65 -46.23 3.67
C ALA A 6 -5.14 -45.54 4.95
N ARG A 7 -4.24 -45.41 5.95
CA ARG A 7 -4.56 -44.67 7.17
C ARG A 7 -4.70 -43.21 6.79
N CYS A 8 -5.90 -42.65 6.89
CA CYS A 8 -6.09 -41.20 6.78
C CYS A 8 -5.27 -40.54 7.90
N ARG A 9 -4.26 -39.76 7.52
CA ARG A 9 -3.50 -38.95 8.47
C ARG A 9 -4.43 -37.86 9.00
N LYS A 10 -4.76 -37.91 10.29
CA LYS A 10 -5.57 -36.88 10.93
C LYS A 10 -4.69 -35.63 11.12
N CYS A 11 -5.08 -34.52 10.51
CA CYS A 11 -4.43 -33.23 10.69
C CYS A 11 -4.94 -32.51 11.94
N ALA A 12 -4.19 -31.52 12.41
CA ALA A 12 -4.64 -30.60 13.44
C ALA A 12 -5.83 -29.75 12.93
N PRO A 13 -6.66 -29.18 13.81
CA PRO A 13 -7.67 -28.19 13.40
C PRO A 13 -7.02 -27.04 12.61
N GLY A 14 -7.72 -26.53 11.59
CA GLY A 14 -7.17 -25.52 10.66
C GLY A 14 -6.33 -26.10 9.51
N TYR A 15 -6.22 -27.43 9.41
CA TYR A 15 -5.45 -28.08 8.34
C TYR A 15 -6.25 -29.17 7.64
N ARG A 16 -6.07 -29.28 6.32
CA ARG A 16 -6.60 -30.35 5.49
C ARG A 16 -5.50 -31.33 5.06
N SER A 17 -5.86 -32.60 4.91
CA SER A 17 -4.92 -33.62 4.45
C SER A 17 -4.81 -33.58 2.92
N ASP A 18 -3.61 -33.37 2.41
CA ASP A 18 -3.28 -33.43 0.98
C ASP A 18 -2.04 -34.31 0.79
N ASP A 19 -2.15 -35.43 0.07
CA ASP A 19 -1.06 -36.38 -0.19
C ASP A 19 -0.13 -36.68 1.01
N LEU A 20 -0.74 -37.08 2.14
CA LEU A 20 -0.07 -37.38 3.42
C LEU A 20 0.57 -36.18 4.14
N ARG A 21 0.40 -34.96 3.62
CA ARG A 21 0.77 -33.70 4.28
C ARG A 21 -0.45 -33.03 4.88
N CYS A 22 -0.22 -32.18 5.87
CA CYS A 22 -1.25 -31.29 6.39
C CYS A 22 -0.96 -29.92 5.81
N LEU A 23 -1.86 -29.43 4.97
CA LEU A 23 -1.82 -28.10 4.42
C LEU A 23 -2.75 -27.21 5.24
N ASP A 24 -2.29 -26.00 5.49
CA ASP A 24 -3.10 -24.95 6.06
C ASP A 24 -4.36 -24.72 5.23
N ILE A 25 -5.49 -24.52 5.91
CA ILE A 25 -6.74 -24.12 5.26
C ILE A 25 -6.74 -22.61 5.25
N ASP A 26 -6.78 -22.00 4.07
CA ASP A 26 -6.92 -20.54 3.98
C ASP A 26 -8.40 -20.18 4.12
N GLU A 27 -8.86 -19.99 5.36
CA GLU A 27 -10.26 -19.68 5.62
C GLU A 27 -10.67 -18.34 5.00
N CYS A 28 -9.73 -17.42 4.77
CA CYS A 28 -10.01 -16.14 4.12
C CYS A 28 -10.31 -16.29 2.62
N SER A 29 -9.70 -17.27 1.96
CA SER A 29 -9.94 -17.58 0.54
C SER A 29 -11.08 -18.57 0.35
N GLU A 30 -11.29 -19.48 1.29
CA GLU A 30 -12.30 -20.54 1.20
C GLU A 30 -13.66 -20.14 1.79
N GLU A 31 -13.71 -19.23 2.79
CA GLU A 31 -14.95 -18.80 3.45
C GLU A 31 -15.29 -17.33 3.15
N VAL A 32 -16.42 -17.11 2.45
CA VAL A 32 -16.92 -15.77 2.09
C VAL A 32 -17.22 -14.88 3.31
N LEU A 33 -17.44 -15.48 4.49
CA LEU A 33 -17.78 -14.80 5.74
C LEU A 33 -16.86 -15.22 6.89
N ALA A 34 -15.59 -15.53 6.61
CA ALA A 34 -14.59 -15.85 7.64
C ALA A 34 -14.61 -14.81 8.79
N CYS A 35 -14.76 -13.53 8.42
CA CYS A 35 -15.02 -12.45 9.36
C CYS A 35 -16.51 -12.08 9.37
N SER A 36 -17.10 -12.03 10.57
CA SER A 36 -18.53 -11.69 10.74
C SER A 36 -18.87 -10.24 10.42
N ASP A 37 -17.88 -9.34 10.41
CA ASP A 37 -18.05 -7.92 10.11
C ASP A 37 -17.53 -7.61 8.71
N ILE A 38 -18.35 -6.92 7.90
CA ILE A 38 -18.01 -6.49 6.54
C ILE A 38 -16.89 -5.44 6.50
N ASN A 39 -16.67 -4.72 7.60
CA ASN A 39 -15.59 -3.75 7.74
C ASN A 39 -14.34 -4.38 8.36
N ALA A 40 -14.27 -5.70 8.46
CA ALA A 40 -13.08 -6.43 8.85
C ALA A 40 -12.41 -7.08 7.63
N LEU A 41 -11.09 -7.02 7.61
CA LEU A 41 -10.21 -7.76 6.71
C LEU A 41 -9.86 -9.10 7.36
N CYS A 42 -10.00 -10.17 6.59
CA CYS A 42 -9.51 -11.48 6.96
C CYS A 42 -8.03 -11.59 6.62
N VAL A 43 -7.22 -12.06 7.57
CA VAL A 43 -5.79 -12.33 7.39
C VAL A 43 -5.55 -13.80 7.74
N ASN A 44 -5.15 -14.58 6.74
CA ASN A 44 -4.84 -16.00 6.95
C ASN A 44 -3.56 -16.15 7.78
N THR A 45 -3.53 -17.11 8.69
CA THR A 45 -2.37 -17.45 9.52
C THR A 45 -2.19 -18.96 9.56
N GLU A 46 -1.00 -19.45 9.91
CA GLU A 46 -0.77 -20.88 9.91
C GLU A 46 -1.63 -21.59 11.00
N GLY A 47 -2.62 -22.37 10.55
CA GLY A 47 -3.58 -23.13 11.34
C GLY A 47 -4.83 -22.38 11.80
N SER A 48 -5.06 -21.14 11.35
CA SER A 48 -6.21 -20.30 11.71
C SER A 48 -6.24 -19.02 10.87
N PHE A 49 -7.27 -18.19 11.03
CA PHE A 49 -7.29 -16.82 10.52
C PHE A 49 -7.44 -15.77 11.64
N GLN A 50 -7.19 -14.50 11.29
CA GLN A 50 -7.46 -13.35 12.16
C GLN A 50 -8.27 -12.29 11.41
N CYS A 51 -9.27 -11.71 12.09
CA CYS A 51 -10.05 -10.58 11.56
C CYS A 51 -9.52 -9.26 12.10
N GLN A 52 -9.08 -8.36 11.24
CA GLN A 52 -8.60 -7.02 11.62
C GLN A 52 -9.55 -5.97 11.03
N CYS A 53 -9.79 -4.83 11.71
CA CYS A 53 -10.64 -3.81 11.11
C CYS A 53 -9.95 -3.19 9.90
N ALA A 54 -10.72 -2.92 8.85
CA ALA A 54 -10.25 -2.25 7.65
C ALA A 54 -9.69 -0.85 8.00
N PRO A 55 -8.79 -0.30 7.17
CA PRO A 55 -8.30 1.06 7.33
C PRO A 55 -9.45 2.06 7.50
N GLY A 56 -9.33 2.96 8.48
CA GLY A 56 -10.41 3.88 8.84
C GLY A 56 -11.49 3.29 9.77
N PHE A 57 -11.30 2.07 10.29
CA PHE A 57 -12.18 1.46 11.29
C PHE A 57 -11.38 1.01 12.53
N THR A 58 -12.04 1.02 13.68
CA THR A 58 -11.48 0.55 14.95
C THR A 58 -12.39 -0.49 15.58
N ARG A 59 -11.79 -1.43 16.32
CA ARG A 59 -12.53 -2.52 16.97
C ARG A 59 -13.25 -2.00 18.21
N GLN A 60 -14.58 -1.99 18.18
CA GLN A 60 -15.44 -1.77 19.34
C GLN A 60 -16.24 -3.04 19.64
N GLY A 61 -15.75 -3.84 20.58
CA GLY A 61 -16.34 -5.15 20.88
C GLY A 61 -16.10 -6.13 19.72
N THR A 62 -17.20 -6.66 19.16
CA THR A 62 -17.16 -7.59 18.01
C THR A 62 -17.35 -6.91 16.66
N VAL A 63 -17.55 -5.58 16.65
CA VAL A 63 -17.80 -4.81 15.42
C VAL A 63 -16.69 -3.78 15.16
N CYS A 64 -16.43 -3.56 13.89
CA CYS A 64 -15.55 -2.53 13.38
C CYS A 64 -16.37 -1.27 13.11
N VAL A 65 -16.11 -0.23 13.88
CA VAL A 65 -16.77 1.06 13.71
C VAL A 65 -15.83 2.03 13.01
N ARG A 66 -16.39 2.88 12.15
CA ARG A 66 -15.60 3.91 11.47
C ARG A 66 -14.96 4.82 12.52
N ILE A 67 -13.66 5.09 12.38
CA ILE A 67 -13.01 6.12 13.18
C ILE A 67 -13.67 7.46 12.82
N GLN A 68 -14.29 8.11 13.81
CA GLN A 68 -14.79 9.47 13.62
C GLN A 68 -13.60 10.40 13.61
N THR A 69 -12.97 10.58 12.45
CA THR A 69 -12.05 11.69 12.26
C THR A 69 -12.84 12.99 12.29
N PRO A 70 -12.38 14.05 12.97
CA PRO A 70 -12.98 15.36 12.81
C PRO A 70 -12.94 15.75 11.33
N ALA A 71 -14.02 16.37 10.84
CA ALA A 71 -14.13 16.84 9.47
C ALA A 71 -12.91 17.70 9.11
N GLY A 72 -12.04 17.19 8.24
CA GLY A 72 -10.74 17.81 7.91
C GLY A 72 -9.54 16.85 7.98
N GLN A 73 -9.70 15.64 8.50
CA GLN A 73 -8.73 14.56 8.31
C GLN A 73 -9.35 13.52 7.37
N GLU A 74 -9.11 13.68 6.08
CA GLU A 74 -9.31 12.62 5.10
C GLU A 74 -8.50 11.41 5.59
N PRO A 75 -9.09 10.23 5.84
CA PRO A 75 -8.30 9.00 5.85
C PRO A 75 -8.00 8.73 4.37
N GLY A 76 -6.89 9.27 3.90
CA GLY A 76 -6.44 9.06 2.54
C GLY A 76 -6.34 7.56 2.30
N LEU A 77 -6.88 7.11 1.16
CA LEU A 77 -6.61 5.79 0.57
C LEU A 77 -5.11 5.62 0.19
N PHE A 78 -4.21 6.38 0.83
CA PHE A 78 -2.83 6.63 0.46
C PHE A 78 -1.98 7.16 1.64
N GLU A 79 -2.34 6.89 2.91
CA GLU A 79 -1.49 7.30 4.06
C GLU A 79 -0.41 6.27 4.43
N ASP A 80 -0.27 5.19 3.65
CA ASP A 80 0.80 4.20 3.81
C ASP A 80 2.01 4.44 2.91
N LEU A 81 1.99 5.43 2.01
CA LEU A 81 3.23 5.86 1.36
C LEU A 81 3.92 6.84 2.29
N LYS A 82 4.98 6.35 2.95
CA LYS A 82 5.92 7.21 3.66
C LYS A 82 6.38 8.30 2.68
N ASP A 83 6.34 9.55 3.12
CA ASP A 83 6.79 10.70 2.34
C ASP A 83 8.19 10.48 1.71
N ASP A 84 9.01 9.64 2.34
CA ASP A 84 10.31 9.18 1.85
C ASP A 84 10.24 8.38 0.54
N GLU A 85 9.25 7.51 0.32
CA GLU A 85 9.11 6.73 -0.92
C GLU A 85 8.60 7.58 -2.09
N VAL A 86 7.73 8.55 -1.81
CA VAL A 86 7.23 9.51 -2.82
C VAL A 86 8.35 10.44 -3.27
N GLU A 87 9.23 10.87 -2.36
CA GLU A 87 10.40 11.68 -2.70
C GLU A 87 11.44 10.88 -3.49
N VAL A 88 11.66 9.60 -3.16
CA VAL A 88 12.51 8.70 -3.96
C VAL A 88 11.94 8.47 -5.36
N LEU A 89 10.62 8.31 -5.48
CA LEU A 89 9.95 8.15 -6.77
C LEU A 89 10.06 9.44 -7.61
N LYS A 90 9.86 10.62 -7.00
CA LYS A 90 10.12 11.92 -7.64
C LYS A 90 11.57 12.03 -8.12
N GLN A 91 12.54 11.65 -7.29
CA GLN A 91 13.96 11.66 -7.65
C GLN A 91 14.30 10.72 -8.81
N MET A 92 13.67 9.54 -8.88
CA MET A 92 13.82 8.62 -10.01
C MET A 92 13.24 9.20 -11.31
N PHE A 93 12.08 9.86 -11.26
CA PHE A 93 11.52 10.54 -12.42
C PHE A 93 12.40 11.70 -12.90
N PHE A 94 12.90 12.55 -12.00
CA PHE A 94 13.81 13.63 -12.37
C PHE A 94 15.13 13.11 -12.97
N GLY A 95 15.67 12.01 -12.45
CA GLY A 95 16.87 11.37 -13.00
C GLY A 95 16.68 10.84 -14.43
N VAL A 96 15.55 10.17 -14.70
CA VAL A 96 15.21 9.67 -16.05
C VAL A 96 15.00 10.82 -17.03
N ILE A 97 14.32 11.89 -16.60
CA ILE A 97 14.11 13.09 -17.41
C ILE A 97 15.44 13.76 -17.74
N LEU A 98 16.32 13.99 -16.76
CA LEU A 98 17.64 14.60 -17.00
C LEU A 98 18.50 13.75 -17.94
N CYS A 99 18.49 12.42 -17.79
CA CYS A 99 19.20 11.50 -18.68
C CYS A 99 18.68 11.59 -20.11
N ALA A 100 17.35 11.54 -20.31
CA ALA A 100 16.73 11.70 -21.62
C ALA A 100 17.08 13.05 -22.25
N LEU A 101 17.04 14.14 -21.48
CA LEU A 101 17.42 15.48 -21.95
C LEU A 101 18.89 15.57 -22.36
N ALA A 102 19.80 14.94 -21.61
CA ALA A 102 21.22 14.88 -21.97
C ALA A 102 21.42 14.13 -23.31
N THR A 103 20.68 13.03 -23.54
CA THR A 103 20.75 12.30 -24.81
C THR A 103 20.16 13.06 -26.00
N LEU A 104 19.09 13.84 -25.79
CA LEU A 104 18.48 14.69 -26.82
C LEU A 104 19.36 15.89 -27.15
N ALA A 105 19.96 16.51 -26.14
CA ALA A 105 20.95 17.57 -26.31
C ALA A 105 22.18 17.07 -27.10
N ALA A 106 22.63 15.83 -26.84
CA ALA A 106 23.71 15.20 -27.59
C ALA A 106 23.35 14.89 -29.06
N LYS A 107 22.06 14.76 -29.39
CA LYS A 107 21.57 14.54 -30.77
C LYS A 107 21.35 15.84 -31.56
N GLY A 108 21.44 17.02 -30.93
CA GLY A 108 21.35 18.32 -31.61
C GLY A 108 19.93 18.81 -31.93
N ASP A 109 18.89 18.19 -31.37
CA ASP A 109 17.49 18.56 -31.61
C ASP A 109 17.06 19.77 -30.75
N MET A 110 17.49 20.97 -31.16
CA MET A 110 17.31 22.23 -30.40
C MET A 110 15.86 22.72 -30.23
N MET A 111 14.86 22.15 -30.93
CA MET A 111 13.46 22.52 -30.72
C MET A 111 12.84 21.87 -29.47
N PHE A 112 13.36 20.72 -29.03
CA PHE A 112 12.83 20.03 -27.85
C PHE A 112 13.47 20.53 -26.55
N THR A 113 14.67 21.12 -26.58
CA THR A 113 15.34 21.55 -25.34
C THR A 113 14.62 22.71 -24.64
N SER A 114 14.04 23.67 -25.37
CA SER A 114 13.38 24.85 -24.79
C SER A 114 12.04 24.54 -24.11
N VAL A 115 11.22 23.67 -24.71
CA VAL A 115 9.93 23.24 -24.15
C VAL A 115 10.13 22.47 -22.84
N PHE A 116 11.18 21.65 -22.79
CA PHE A 116 11.47 20.84 -21.61
C PHE A 116 12.18 21.62 -20.50
N ILE A 117 13.02 22.62 -20.81
CA ILE A 117 13.54 23.55 -19.79
C ILE A 117 12.37 24.29 -19.11
N GLY A 118 11.35 24.69 -19.87
CA GLY A 118 10.13 25.28 -19.33
C GLY A 118 9.38 24.34 -18.38
N ALA A 119 9.24 23.07 -18.74
CA ALA A 119 8.60 22.06 -17.89
C ALA A 119 9.39 21.79 -16.59
N VAL A 120 10.72 21.67 -16.68
CA VAL A 120 11.59 21.47 -15.51
C VAL A 120 11.58 22.71 -14.59
N ALA A 121 11.61 23.91 -15.15
CA ALA A 121 11.49 25.15 -14.37
C ALA A 121 10.13 25.29 -13.69
N ALA A 122 9.04 24.89 -14.37
CA ALA A 122 7.69 24.88 -13.78
C ALA A 122 7.56 23.85 -12.66
N MET A 123 8.13 22.65 -12.82
CA MET A 123 8.14 21.62 -11.78
C MET A 123 8.98 22.04 -10.57
N LEU A 124 10.16 22.64 -10.79
CA LEU A 124 10.97 23.20 -9.71
C LEU A 124 10.26 24.37 -9.01
N GLY A 125 9.58 25.23 -9.78
CA GLY A 125 8.77 26.33 -9.23
C GLY A 125 7.61 25.82 -8.37
N TYR A 126 6.89 24.80 -8.83
CA TYR A 126 5.82 24.16 -8.08
C TYR A 126 6.34 23.51 -6.79
N TRP A 127 7.46 22.78 -6.88
CA TRP A 127 8.10 22.14 -5.72
C TRP A 127 8.63 23.16 -4.70
N LEU A 128 9.21 24.28 -5.15
CA LEU A 128 9.65 25.37 -4.26
C LEU A 128 8.46 26.12 -3.63
N SER A 129 7.36 26.29 -4.36
CA SER A 129 6.13 26.90 -3.84
C SER A 129 5.54 26.07 -2.70
N ASP A 130 5.45 24.75 -2.89
CA ASP A 130 4.95 23.79 -1.91
C ASP A 130 5.76 23.83 -0.60
N LYS A 131 7.09 23.92 -0.72
CA LYS A 131 8.00 24.04 0.44
C LYS A 131 7.83 25.36 1.20
N SER A 132 7.45 26.44 0.50
CA SER A 132 7.19 27.73 1.13
C SER A 132 5.88 27.72 1.95
N ASP A 133 4.84 27.06 1.43
CA ASP A 133 3.54 26.92 2.11
C ASP A 133 3.63 26.02 3.35
N GLN A 134 4.45 24.96 3.31
CA GLN A 134 4.73 24.15 4.50
C GLN A 134 5.48 24.93 5.58
N LEU A 135 6.47 25.74 5.20
CA LEU A 135 7.21 26.60 6.15
C LEU A 135 6.29 27.67 6.75
N LEU A 136 5.43 28.30 5.95
CA LEU A 136 4.46 29.28 6.42
C LEU A 136 3.41 28.62 7.35
N GLY A 137 2.93 27.42 7.01
CA GLY A 137 2.02 26.63 7.82
C GLY A 137 2.61 26.26 9.19
N ASN A 138 3.87 25.84 9.21
CA ASN A 138 4.59 25.54 10.47
C ASN A 138 4.86 26.80 11.30
N PHE A 139 5.12 27.94 10.65
CA PHE A 139 5.31 29.22 11.34
C PHE A 139 4.00 29.79 11.93
N LEU A 140 2.88 29.65 11.21
CA LEU A 140 1.56 30.09 11.68
C LEU A 140 0.98 29.20 12.79
N LYS A 141 1.32 27.90 12.80
CA LYS A 141 0.87 26.94 13.82
C LYS A 141 1.73 26.96 15.09
N GLY A 142 2.89 27.63 15.06
CA GLY A 142 3.83 27.77 16.17
C GLY A 142 3.71 29.09 16.96
N ARG A 143 2.59 29.82 16.86
CA ARG A 143 2.35 31.08 17.59
C ARG A 143 1.07 31.02 18.42
#